data_AF-A0A6J8C3L8-F1
#
_entry.id   AF-A0A6J8C3L8-F1
#
_cell.length_a   1.000
_cell.length_b   1.000
_cell.length_c   1.000
_cell.angle_alpha   90.00
_cell.angle_beta   90.00
_cell.angle_gamma   90.00
#
_symmetry.space_group_name_H-M   'P 1'
#
loop_
_entity.id
_entity.type
_entity.pdbx_description
1 polymer ?
#
loop_
_entity_poly.entity_id
_entity_poly.type
_entity_poly.pdbx_seq_one_letter_code
_entity_poly.pdbx_strand_id
1 'polypeptide(L)'
;MQAASASVFSNLPGLDRFCGLSDKAIQCNIPVVNFLDFRDIRKLLSDLSGTSIVILNITCGNVGQLRLPWPMKSRNINELWVDGCHVHGFHEFDSSMSDIPDRMVKLKLENSIIESSVFDTLSIFSKESFDCGQQTLSSLVMRNISYELVLEPKDVTGLESKGVIMDAGDVLLPNKEPSTKMCNYNDLEKIDISNSIDGMTYFILPLENSEFPKLTHFNMSNNSLISFPDLMKNWEVTFPNLENLDLSANELDNIDFSSSTTASKRHKPLVVNLRNNLFVNVPPIVSQLLQRPVPILVDMRDNPLICGCDTLLYKTYLKRAIQTYPSIENLQDTTCLQKSREKAKILELEVDNC
;
A
#
# COMPACT_ATOMS: atom_id res chain seq x y z
N MET A 1 -16.77 28.72 25.81
CA MET A 1 -15.89 27.76 25.09
C MET A 1 -14.46 28.27 24.81
N GLN A 2 -14.10 29.53 25.09
CA GLN A 2 -12.77 30.10 24.76
C GLN A 2 -11.68 29.96 25.84
N ALA A 3 -11.98 29.50 27.06
CA ALA A 3 -10.99 29.48 28.15
C ALA A 3 -10.18 28.17 28.29
N ALA A 4 -10.64 27.06 27.70
CA ALA A 4 -9.96 25.76 27.79
C ALA A 4 -8.84 25.57 26.74
N SER A 5 -8.75 26.43 25.72
CA SER A 5 -7.71 26.31 24.69
C SER A 5 -6.37 26.89 25.15
N ALA A 6 -6.35 27.96 25.95
CA ALA A 6 -5.11 28.65 26.31
C ALA A 6 -4.14 27.81 27.16
N SER A 7 -4.65 26.93 28.03
CA SER A 7 -3.82 26.13 28.95
C SER A 7 -3.15 24.91 28.33
N VAL A 8 -3.67 24.41 27.20
CA VAL A 8 -3.08 23.24 26.53
C VAL A 8 -1.88 23.67 25.68
N PHE A 9 -1.95 24.85 25.06
CA PHE A 9 -0.90 25.36 24.17
C PHE A 9 0.22 26.12 24.90
N SER A 10 0.03 26.53 26.16
CA SER A 10 1.10 27.15 26.94
C SER A 10 2.34 26.26 27.11
N ASN A 11 2.17 24.94 26.95
CA ASN A 11 3.24 23.94 27.05
C ASN A 11 3.87 23.58 25.69
N LEU A 12 3.42 24.19 24.58
CA LEU A 12 3.87 23.88 23.22
C LEU A 12 4.40 25.13 22.48
N PRO A 13 5.43 25.82 23.00
CA PRO A 13 5.96 27.03 22.37
C PRO A 13 6.41 26.76 20.93
N GLY A 14 5.83 27.48 19.96
CA GLY A 14 6.17 27.38 18.53
C GLY A 14 5.21 26.53 17.69
N LEU A 15 4.47 25.61 18.32
CA LEU A 15 3.38 24.84 17.70
C LEU A 15 2.00 25.48 17.93
N ASP A 16 1.87 26.31 18.95
CA ASP A 16 0.67 27.08 19.28
C ASP A 16 0.11 27.89 18.09
N ARG A 17 0.99 28.41 17.23
CA ARG A 17 0.60 29.11 15.99
C ARG A 17 0.03 28.19 14.88
N PHE A 18 0.22 26.88 14.99
CA PHE A 18 -0.16 25.89 13.98
C PHE A 18 -1.22 24.90 14.48
N CYS A 19 -1.47 24.86 15.78
CA CYS A 19 -2.35 23.91 16.41
C CYS A 19 -3.59 24.58 17.01
N GLY A 20 -4.74 23.91 16.88
CA GLY A 20 -6.01 24.31 17.46
C GLY A 20 -6.78 23.12 18.02
N LEU A 21 -7.70 23.38 18.95
CA LEU A 21 -8.59 22.34 19.47
C LEU A 21 -9.80 22.18 18.55
N SER A 22 -10.06 20.97 18.06
CA SER A 22 -11.18 20.62 17.18
C SER A 22 -11.77 19.28 17.62
N ASP A 23 -13.06 19.23 17.96
CA ASP A 23 -13.79 17.99 18.31
C ASP A 23 -13.07 17.04 19.29
N LYS A 24 -12.46 17.62 20.34
CA LYS A 24 -11.66 16.92 21.38
C LYS A 24 -10.29 16.40 20.92
N ALA A 25 -9.89 16.68 19.70
CA ALA A 25 -8.54 16.46 19.20
C ALA A 25 -7.78 17.79 19.09
N ILE A 26 -6.46 17.73 19.21
CA ILE A 26 -5.56 18.83 18.86
C ILE A 26 -5.21 18.62 17.40
N GLN A 27 -5.63 19.53 16.54
CA GLN A 27 -5.31 19.51 15.12
C GLN A 27 -4.19 20.50 14.83
N CYS A 28 -3.09 20.00 14.28
CA CYS A 28 -1.91 20.78 13.94
C CYS A 28 -1.70 20.78 12.42
N ASN A 29 -1.56 21.97 11.82
CA ASN A 29 -1.24 22.12 10.40
C ASN A 29 0.11 22.84 10.28
N ILE A 30 1.18 22.08 10.04
CA ILE A 30 2.56 22.54 10.06
C ILE A 30 3.07 22.70 8.62
N PRO A 31 3.26 23.94 8.14
CA PRO A 31 3.99 24.19 6.90
C PRO A 31 5.49 24.06 7.14
N VAL A 32 6.17 23.28 6.30
CA VAL A 32 7.62 23.07 6.34
C VAL A 32 8.27 23.79 5.16
N VAL A 33 9.07 24.81 5.47
CA VAL A 33 9.77 25.61 4.47
C VAL A 33 11.15 25.03 4.17
N ASN A 34 11.90 24.63 5.19
CA ASN A 34 13.28 24.13 5.05
C ASN A 34 13.39 22.69 5.50
N PHE A 35 13.37 22.47 6.81
CA PHE A 35 13.57 21.16 7.41
C PHE A 35 12.74 21.03 8.68
N LEU A 36 12.19 19.84 8.90
CA LEU A 36 11.48 19.46 10.11
C LEU A 36 11.95 18.06 10.53
N ASP A 37 12.41 17.93 11.77
CA ASP A 37 12.67 16.62 12.36
C ASP A 37 11.43 16.15 13.12
N PHE A 38 10.86 15.01 12.74
CA PHE A 38 9.70 14.44 13.43
C PHE A 38 10.01 14.13 14.91
N ARG A 39 11.27 13.90 15.27
CA ARG A 39 11.70 13.71 16.67
C ARG A 39 11.41 14.92 17.54
N ASP A 40 11.55 16.13 17.00
CA ASP A 40 11.27 17.37 17.73
C ASP A 40 9.78 17.52 18.02
N ILE A 41 8.91 17.20 17.05
CA ILE A 41 7.46 17.21 17.24
C ILE A 41 7.08 16.22 18.33
N ARG A 42 7.61 15.01 18.30
CA ARG A 42 7.29 13.99 19.31
C ARG A 42 7.70 14.41 20.71
N LYS A 43 8.89 15.01 20.85
CA LYS A 43 9.37 15.55 22.13
C LYS A 43 8.45 16.66 22.64
N LEU A 44 7.97 17.54 21.76
CA LEU A 44 7.01 18.57 22.15
C LEU A 44 5.68 17.95 22.59
N LEU A 45 5.18 16.96 21.87
CA LEU A 45 3.90 16.32 22.17
C LEU A 45 3.96 15.33 23.34
N SER A 46 5.14 14.92 23.81
CA SER A 46 5.26 13.97 24.93
C SER A 46 4.82 14.55 26.26
N ASP A 47 4.80 15.88 26.37
CA ASP A 47 4.42 16.61 27.59
C ASP A 47 2.89 16.79 27.71
N LEU A 48 2.15 16.47 26.65
CA LEU A 48 0.68 16.45 26.69
C LEU A 48 0.18 15.28 27.54
N SER A 49 -0.93 15.49 28.26
CA SER A 49 -1.58 14.41 29.00
C SER A 49 -1.90 13.26 28.06
N GLY A 50 -1.59 12.03 28.48
CA GLY A 50 -1.66 10.82 27.65
C GLY A 50 -3.04 10.41 27.13
N THR A 51 -4.08 11.22 27.35
CA THR A 51 -5.43 11.08 26.76
C THR A 51 -5.66 12.02 25.58
N SER A 52 -4.71 12.89 25.25
CA SER A 52 -4.85 13.85 24.16
C SER A 52 -4.68 13.16 22.81
N ILE A 53 -5.63 13.37 21.91
CA ILE A 53 -5.58 12.88 20.53
C ILE A 53 -5.03 14.01 19.66
N VAL A 54 -3.93 13.75 18.96
CA VAL A 54 -3.32 14.72 18.04
C VAL A 54 -3.47 14.24 16.59
N ILE A 55 -3.98 15.13 15.74
CA ILE A 55 -4.03 14.98 14.29
C ILE A 55 -2.99 15.94 13.71
N LEU A 56 -1.99 15.39 13.04
CA LEU A 56 -0.84 16.14 12.56
C LEU A 56 -0.80 16.15 11.04
N ASN A 57 -0.96 17.34 10.46
CA ASN A 57 -0.86 17.59 9.04
C ASN A 57 0.43 18.35 8.75
N ILE A 58 1.37 17.72 8.06
CA ILE A 58 2.64 18.28 7.65
C ILE A 58 2.57 18.52 6.14
N THR A 59 2.79 19.76 5.72
CA THR A 59 2.81 20.14 4.31
C THR A 59 4.14 20.76 3.99
N CYS A 60 4.86 20.21 3.01
CA CYS A 60 6.11 20.78 2.54
C CYS A 60 5.85 21.59 1.27
N GLY A 61 6.48 22.76 1.17
CA GLY A 61 6.61 23.42 -0.14
C GLY A 61 7.62 22.66 -1.02
N ASN A 62 7.89 23.17 -2.23
CA ASN A 62 8.77 22.53 -3.22
C ASN A 62 10.19 22.12 -2.74
N VAL A 63 10.65 22.63 -1.60
CA VAL A 63 11.97 22.37 -1.03
C VAL A 63 11.93 21.89 0.43
N GLY A 64 10.73 21.66 0.97
CA GLY A 64 10.57 21.28 2.38
C GLY A 64 11.00 19.84 2.62
N GLN A 65 11.86 19.65 3.63
CA GLN A 65 12.37 18.35 4.03
C GLN A 65 11.77 17.91 5.36
N LEU A 66 11.43 16.62 5.46
CA LEU A 66 10.94 15.99 6.69
C LEU A 66 11.82 14.79 7.03
N ARG A 67 12.45 14.77 8.20
CA ARG A 67 13.04 13.53 8.71
C ARG A 67 11.97 12.72 9.45
N LEU A 68 11.67 11.52 8.97
CA LEU A 68 10.60 10.65 9.50
C LEU A 68 11.13 9.23 9.77
N PRO A 69 11.87 9.01 10.88
CA PRO A 69 12.49 7.71 11.14
C PRO A 69 11.51 6.61 11.55
N TRP A 70 11.80 5.37 11.12
CA TRP A 70 11.09 4.16 11.53
C TRP A 70 11.37 3.86 13.02
N PRO A 71 10.39 3.38 13.82
CA PRO A 71 9.01 2.97 13.50
C PRO A 71 7.96 4.08 13.41
N MET A 72 8.32 5.36 13.54
CA MET A 72 7.37 6.51 13.56
C MET A 72 6.39 6.53 14.75
N LYS A 73 6.69 5.80 15.84
CA LYS A 73 5.84 5.74 17.05
C LYS A 73 5.79 7.08 17.79
N SER A 74 4.62 7.41 18.34
CA SER A 74 4.38 8.64 19.13
C SER A 74 3.24 8.46 20.14
N ARG A 75 3.39 9.03 21.35
CA ARG A 75 2.45 8.82 22.49
C ARG A 75 1.06 9.41 22.30
N ASN A 76 0.91 10.43 21.46
CA ASN A 76 -0.34 11.21 21.35
C ASN A 76 -0.77 11.47 19.90
N ILE A 77 0.02 11.08 18.90
CA ILE A 77 -0.35 11.23 17.49
C ILE A 77 -1.23 10.04 17.08
N ASN A 78 -2.49 10.35 16.78
CA ASN A 78 -3.46 9.38 16.29
C ASN A 78 -3.49 9.35 14.76
N GLU A 79 -3.28 10.50 14.11
CA GLU A 79 -3.24 10.61 12.66
C GLU A 79 -2.04 11.45 12.22
N LEU A 80 -1.27 10.95 11.24
CA LEU A 80 -0.17 11.65 10.61
C LEU A 80 -0.42 11.74 9.10
N TRP A 81 -0.60 12.96 8.61
CA TRP A 81 -0.74 13.26 7.18
C TRP A 81 0.48 14.09 6.74
N VAL A 82 1.18 13.62 5.71
CA VAL A 82 2.37 14.25 5.13
C VAL A 82 2.10 14.45 3.65
N ASP A 83 2.29 15.66 3.15
CA ASP A 83 2.05 16.01 1.75
C ASP A 83 3.18 16.87 1.18
N GLY A 84 3.63 16.54 -0.03
CA GLY A 84 4.59 17.37 -0.79
C GLY A 84 6.02 17.36 -0.28
N CYS A 85 6.42 16.39 0.57
CA CYS A 85 7.69 16.44 1.31
C CYS A 85 8.81 15.64 0.65
N HIS A 86 10.05 16.12 0.79
CA HIS A 86 11.23 15.26 0.67
C HIS A 86 11.48 14.60 2.03
N VAL A 87 11.20 13.31 2.13
CA VAL A 87 11.23 12.53 3.37
C VAL A 87 12.57 11.81 3.51
N HIS A 88 13.32 12.15 4.56
CA HIS A 88 14.60 11.53 4.90
C HIS A 88 14.47 10.52 6.05
N GLY A 89 15.35 9.53 6.06
CA GLY A 89 15.44 8.56 7.14
C GLY A 89 14.21 7.67 7.27
N PHE A 90 13.35 7.54 6.24
CA PHE A 90 12.11 6.75 6.31
C PHE A 90 12.37 5.30 6.73
N HIS A 91 13.51 4.74 6.33
CA HIS A 91 13.95 3.41 6.71
C HIS A 91 15.01 3.39 7.84
N GLU A 92 15.39 4.54 8.38
CA GLU A 92 16.35 4.64 9.47
C GLU A 92 15.67 4.20 10.77
N PHE A 93 16.18 3.12 11.38
CA PHE A 93 15.67 2.63 12.66
C PHE A 93 16.13 3.52 13.82
N ASP A 94 15.18 4.16 14.50
CA ASP A 94 15.41 4.89 15.73
C ASP A 94 15.06 4.02 16.94
N SER A 95 16.09 3.43 17.56
CA SER A 95 15.95 2.57 18.73
C SER A 95 15.39 3.29 19.96
N SER A 96 15.46 4.63 20.02
CA SER A 96 14.85 5.39 21.12
C SER A 96 13.31 5.32 21.10
N MET A 97 12.72 4.77 20.04
CA MET A 97 11.28 4.64 19.86
C MET A 97 10.68 3.32 20.33
N SER A 98 11.48 2.29 20.64
CA SER A 98 10.95 0.94 20.88
C SER A 98 9.96 0.87 22.05
N ASP A 99 10.15 1.72 23.06
CA ASP A 99 9.31 1.75 24.27
C ASP A 99 8.12 2.72 24.17
N ILE A 100 7.98 3.44 23.05
CA ILE A 100 6.85 4.34 22.84
C ILE A 100 5.63 3.50 22.45
N PRO A 101 4.49 3.62 23.15
CA PRO A 101 3.28 2.91 22.77
C PRO A 101 2.83 3.35 21.37
N ASP A 102 2.48 2.37 20.56
CA ASP A 102 1.85 2.56 19.26
C ASP A 102 0.38 2.94 19.45
N ARG A 103 -0.02 4.05 18.82
CA ARG A 103 -1.37 4.64 18.90
C ARG A 103 -1.81 5.28 17.59
N MET A 104 -0.99 5.22 16.55
CA MET A 104 -1.33 5.86 15.28
C MET A 104 -2.34 4.99 14.55
N VAL A 105 -3.53 5.54 14.33
CA VAL A 105 -4.64 4.87 13.67
C VAL A 105 -4.65 5.16 12.17
N LYS A 106 -4.08 6.29 11.71
CA LYS A 106 -3.96 6.61 10.29
C LYS A 106 -2.61 7.21 9.94
N LEU A 107 -1.99 6.66 8.90
CA LEU A 107 -0.80 7.21 8.28
C LEU A 107 -1.10 7.50 6.81
N LYS A 108 -0.84 8.73 6.40
CA LYS A 108 -1.06 9.20 5.03
C LYS A 108 0.17 9.97 4.55
N LEU A 109 0.88 9.45 3.58
CA LEU A 109 1.93 10.13 2.81
C LEU A 109 1.43 10.33 1.38
N GLU A 110 1.43 11.56 0.88
CA GLU A 110 1.07 11.87 -0.50
C GLU A 110 2.12 12.78 -1.15
N ASN A 111 2.28 12.65 -2.47
CA ASN A 111 3.07 13.56 -3.31
C ASN A 111 4.49 13.81 -2.79
N SER A 112 5.13 12.78 -2.25
CA SER A 112 6.38 12.90 -1.51
C SER A 112 7.49 12.08 -2.15
N ILE A 113 8.73 12.54 -1.98
CA ILE A 113 9.94 11.82 -2.38
C ILE A 113 10.51 11.17 -1.12
N ILE A 114 10.67 9.86 -1.10
CA ILE A 114 11.31 9.15 0.01
C ILE A 114 12.77 8.90 -0.33
N GLU A 115 13.67 9.50 0.44
CA GLU A 115 15.08 9.18 0.41
C GLU A 115 15.32 7.84 1.11
N SER A 116 15.96 6.91 0.41
CA SER A 116 16.27 5.58 0.93
C SER A 116 17.73 5.24 0.72
N SER A 117 18.39 4.79 1.80
CA SER A 117 19.68 4.10 1.72
C SER A 117 19.44 2.59 1.64
N VAL A 118 20.20 1.89 0.80
CA VAL A 118 20.17 0.42 0.72
C VAL A 118 20.45 -0.19 2.09
N PHE A 119 21.39 0.38 2.84
CA PHE A 119 21.79 -0.13 4.15
C PHE A 119 20.68 0.06 5.19
N ASP A 120 20.02 1.23 5.20
CA ASP A 120 18.90 1.47 6.11
C ASP A 120 17.76 0.49 5.83
N THR A 121 17.42 0.30 4.54
CA THR A 121 16.45 -0.71 4.12
C THR A 121 16.85 -2.10 4.60
N LEU A 122 18.11 -2.55 4.38
CA LEU A 122 18.59 -3.85 4.84
C LEU A 122 18.61 -3.99 6.37
N SER A 123 18.85 -2.89 7.09
CA SER A 123 18.97 -2.84 8.55
C SER A 123 17.64 -3.09 9.24
N ILE A 124 16.52 -2.59 8.68
CA ILE A 124 15.17 -2.88 9.20
C ILE A 124 14.96 -4.39 9.30
N PHE A 125 15.41 -5.12 8.28
CA PHE A 125 15.21 -6.57 8.21
C PHE A 125 16.19 -7.35 9.08
N SER A 126 17.18 -6.72 9.74
CA SER A 126 18.09 -7.45 10.63
C SER A 126 17.34 -7.94 11.88
N LYS A 127 17.63 -9.17 12.32
CA LYS A 127 16.88 -9.83 13.41
C LYS A 127 16.92 -9.06 14.74
N GLU A 128 17.94 -8.23 14.96
CA GLU A 128 18.15 -7.53 16.23
C GLU A 128 17.32 -6.23 16.33
N SER A 129 16.90 -5.65 15.21
CA SER A 129 16.26 -4.32 15.14
C SER A 129 14.86 -4.32 14.51
N PHE A 130 14.28 -5.49 14.24
CA PHE A 130 12.99 -5.56 13.56
C PHE A 130 11.84 -5.10 14.47
N ASP A 131 11.41 -3.85 14.29
CA ASP A 131 10.17 -3.29 14.82
C ASP A 131 9.12 -3.28 13.71
N CYS A 132 7.91 -3.71 14.03
CA CYS A 132 6.77 -3.78 13.12
C CYS A 132 6.14 -2.42 12.81
N GLY A 133 6.72 -1.31 13.27
CA GLY A 133 6.19 0.01 12.94
C GLY A 133 4.91 0.32 13.70
N GLN A 134 3.92 0.84 12.99
CA GLN A 134 2.58 1.16 13.50
C GLN A 134 1.61 -0.01 13.25
N GLN A 135 1.54 -0.95 14.18
CA GLN A 135 0.60 -2.07 14.20
C GLN A 135 -0.85 -1.66 14.53
N THR A 136 -1.07 -0.48 15.12
CA THR A 136 -2.41 0.06 15.43
C THR A 136 -3.10 0.79 14.27
N LEU A 137 -2.45 0.84 13.10
CA LEU A 137 -3.04 1.48 11.92
C LEU A 137 -4.33 0.79 11.52
N SER A 138 -5.35 1.59 11.24
CA SER A 138 -6.57 1.19 10.52
C SER A 138 -6.51 1.55 9.04
N SER A 139 -5.73 2.56 8.67
CA SER A 139 -5.57 3.02 7.30
C SER A 139 -4.13 3.45 7.05
N LEU A 140 -3.54 2.88 6.01
CA LEU A 140 -2.25 3.28 5.47
C LEU A 140 -2.42 3.76 4.03
N VAL A 141 -1.99 4.99 3.75
CA VAL A 141 -2.05 5.61 2.42
C VAL A 141 -0.66 6.15 2.07
N MET A 142 -0.09 5.71 0.97
CA MET A 142 1.20 6.14 0.41
C MET A 142 1.03 6.35 -1.10
N ARG A 143 0.50 7.51 -1.51
CA ARG A 143 0.16 7.76 -2.92
C ARG A 143 1.08 8.76 -3.58
N ASN A 144 1.34 8.55 -4.88
CA ASN A 144 2.21 9.43 -5.64
C ASN A 144 3.58 9.59 -4.95
N ILE A 145 4.15 8.46 -4.54
CA ILE A 145 5.44 8.40 -3.85
C ILE A 145 6.50 7.95 -4.84
N SER A 146 7.57 8.74 -4.94
CA SER A 146 8.79 8.35 -5.65
C SER A 146 9.90 8.07 -4.65
N TYR A 147 10.84 7.20 -4.99
CA TYR A 147 11.99 6.89 -4.15
C TYR A 147 13.26 7.48 -4.75
N GLU A 148 14.08 8.11 -3.92
CA GLU A 148 15.42 8.57 -4.28
C GLU A 148 16.44 7.71 -3.54
N LEU A 149 17.21 6.92 -4.27
CA LEU A 149 18.26 6.09 -3.68
C LEU A 149 19.51 6.93 -3.41
N VAL A 150 19.88 7.05 -2.14
CA VAL A 150 21.12 7.71 -1.72
C VAL A 150 22.19 6.66 -1.47
N LEU A 151 23.32 6.84 -2.15
CA LEU A 151 24.53 6.04 -1.96
C LEU A 151 25.51 6.89 -1.14
N GLU A 152 25.83 6.49 0.08
CA GLU A 152 26.83 7.22 0.84
C GLU A 152 28.23 6.95 0.26
N PRO A 153 29.16 7.92 0.30
CA PRO A 153 30.51 7.74 -0.25
C PRO A 153 31.28 6.54 0.33
N LYS A 154 30.94 6.10 1.55
CA LYS A 154 31.51 4.89 2.19
C LYS A 154 31.06 3.60 1.51
N ASP A 155 29.97 3.66 0.76
CA ASP A 155 29.34 2.52 0.08
C ASP A 155 29.94 2.30 -1.33
N VAL A 156 30.57 3.34 -1.88
CA VAL A 156 31.07 3.35 -3.27
C VAL A 156 32.44 2.67 -3.41
N THR A 157 33.19 2.45 -2.32
CA THR A 157 34.55 1.87 -2.40
C THR A 157 34.61 0.38 -2.80
N GLY A 158 33.46 -0.26 -3.07
CA GLY A 158 33.41 -1.64 -3.58
C GLY A 158 32.29 -1.95 -4.58
N LEU A 159 31.49 -0.95 -4.98
CA LEU A 159 30.28 -1.14 -5.78
C LEU A 159 30.31 -0.24 -7.02
N GLU A 160 31.23 -0.55 -7.95
CA GLU A 160 31.28 0.08 -9.26
C GLU A 160 30.18 -0.48 -10.19
N SER A 161 28.91 -0.15 -9.93
CA SER A 161 27.83 0.03 -10.93
C SER A 161 26.44 -0.04 -10.29
N LYS A 162 25.52 0.83 -10.76
CA LYS A 162 24.09 0.80 -10.42
C LYS A 162 23.42 -0.56 -10.67
N GLY A 163 23.88 -1.32 -11.67
CA GLY A 163 23.38 -2.67 -11.96
C GLY A 163 23.63 -3.65 -10.81
N VAL A 164 24.81 -3.59 -10.19
CA VAL A 164 25.18 -4.48 -9.08
C VAL A 164 24.34 -4.22 -7.83
N ILE A 165 23.76 -3.03 -7.64
CA ILE A 165 22.91 -2.73 -6.47
C ILE A 165 21.52 -3.35 -6.61
N MET A 166 20.93 -3.33 -7.81
CA MET A 166 19.66 -4.02 -8.07
C MET A 166 19.85 -5.54 -8.00
N ASP A 167 20.93 -6.04 -8.62
CA ASP A 167 21.30 -7.45 -8.53
C ASP A 167 21.63 -7.86 -7.08
N ALA A 168 22.23 -6.97 -6.28
CA ALA A 168 22.50 -7.24 -4.87
C ALA A 168 21.22 -7.29 -4.03
N GLY A 169 20.21 -6.47 -4.33
CA GLY A 169 18.88 -6.63 -3.71
C GLY A 169 18.31 -8.02 -3.98
N ASP A 170 18.32 -8.44 -5.24
CA ASP A 170 17.82 -9.75 -5.68
C ASP A 170 18.67 -10.92 -5.16
N VAL A 171 19.95 -10.70 -4.83
CA VAL A 171 20.83 -11.74 -4.27
C VAL A 171 20.80 -11.76 -2.73
N LEU A 172 20.63 -10.61 -2.08
CA LEU A 172 20.66 -10.48 -0.61
C LEU A 172 19.30 -10.77 0.03
N LEU A 173 18.19 -10.47 -0.63
CA LEU A 173 16.85 -10.68 -0.09
C LEU A 173 16.45 -12.18 0.01
N PRO A 174 16.67 -13.04 -1.01
CA PRO A 174 16.22 -14.43 -0.95
C PRO A 174 17.02 -15.32 0.01
N ASN A 175 18.27 -14.94 0.30
CA ASN A 175 19.16 -15.68 1.19
C ASN A 175 19.03 -15.28 2.66
N LYS A 176 18.16 -14.31 2.96
CA LYS A 176 17.95 -13.87 4.33
C LYS A 176 17.04 -14.85 5.04
N GLU A 177 17.54 -15.43 6.14
CA GLU A 177 16.67 -16.24 7.00
C GLU A 177 15.46 -15.37 7.40
N PRO A 178 14.23 -15.85 7.16
CA PRO A 178 13.05 -15.08 7.48
C PRO A 178 13.09 -14.66 8.95
N SER A 179 12.78 -13.40 9.21
CA SER A 179 12.58 -12.94 10.57
C SER A 179 11.56 -13.86 11.22
N THR A 180 11.89 -14.41 12.39
CA THR A 180 10.93 -15.21 13.16
C THR A 180 9.85 -14.35 13.80
N LYS A 181 10.04 -13.02 13.80
CA LYS A 181 9.08 -12.07 14.37
C LYS A 181 8.01 -11.76 13.34
N MET A 182 6.82 -12.29 13.60
CA MET A 182 5.61 -12.00 12.86
C MET A 182 5.03 -10.66 13.31
N CYS A 183 4.72 -9.76 12.38
CA CYS A 183 3.99 -8.53 12.68
C CYS A 183 2.49 -8.76 12.57
N ASN A 184 1.73 -8.15 13.47
CA ASN A 184 0.28 -8.32 13.45
C ASN A 184 -0.41 -6.95 13.42
N TYR A 185 -1.09 -6.67 12.32
CA TYR A 185 -1.84 -5.44 12.08
C TYR A 185 -3.33 -5.70 12.25
N ASN A 186 -3.74 -5.96 13.49
CA ASN A 186 -5.09 -6.42 13.85
C ASN A 186 -6.20 -5.45 13.45
N ASP A 187 -5.88 -4.17 13.27
CA ASP A 187 -6.84 -3.11 13.01
C ASP A 187 -6.78 -2.56 11.58
N LEU A 188 -5.80 -2.99 10.77
CA LEU A 188 -5.58 -2.44 9.44
C LEU A 188 -6.67 -2.89 8.48
N GLU A 189 -7.50 -1.95 8.04
CA GLU A 189 -8.64 -2.18 7.15
C GLU A 189 -8.34 -1.76 5.71
N LYS A 190 -7.45 -0.79 5.52
CA LYS A 190 -7.14 -0.21 4.21
C LYS A 190 -5.64 0.02 4.01
N ILE A 191 -5.15 -0.44 2.86
CA ILE A 191 -3.85 -0.09 2.29
C ILE A 191 -4.08 0.56 0.92
N ASP A 192 -3.45 1.70 0.67
CA ASP A 192 -3.46 2.35 -0.63
C ASP A 192 -2.06 2.86 -0.97
N ILE A 193 -1.41 2.20 -1.92
CA ILE A 193 -0.06 2.52 -2.38
C ILE A 193 -0.05 2.90 -3.87
N SER A 194 -1.14 3.50 -4.35
CA SER A 194 -1.33 3.82 -5.77
C SER A 194 -0.44 4.95 -6.28
N ASN A 195 -0.13 4.95 -7.58
CA ASN A 195 0.72 5.96 -8.25
C ASN A 195 2.16 6.00 -7.72
N SER A 196 2.69 4.88 -7.23
CA SER A 196 3.99 4.78 -6.59
C SER A 196 4.81 3.70 -7.30
N ILE A 197 5.49 4.06 -8.40
CA ILE A 197 6.20 3.15 -9.32
C ILE A 197 7.15 2.20 -8.58
N ASP A 198 7.89 2.70 -7.59
CA ASP A 198 8.83 1.89 -6.79
C ASP A 198 8.26 1.47 -5.42
N GLY A 199 7.04 1.93 -5.10
CA GLY A 199 6.43 1.75 -3.78
C GLY A 199 6.27 0.29 -3.39
N MET A 200 6.01 -0.59 -4.36
CA MET A 200 5.83 -2.02 -4.09
C MET A 200 7.10 -2.71 -3.63
N THR A 201 8.26 -2.42 -4.24
CA THR A 201 9.53 -3.07 -3.87
C THR A 201 9.90 -2.78 -2.42
N TYR A 202 9.70 -1.55 -1.96
CA TYR A 202 10.01 -1.15 -0.59
C TYR A 202 8.90 -1.51 0.40
N PHE A 203 7.64 -1.56 -0.06
CA PHE A 203 6.48 -1.87 0.78
C PHE A 203 6.23 -3.36 0.97
N ILE A 204 6.57 -4.23 0.01
CA ILE A 204 6.35 -5.69 0.11
C ILE A 204 7.15 -6.31 1.25
N LEU A 205 8.37 -5.81 1.48
CA LEU A 205 9.31 -6.46 2.39
C LEU A 205 8.80 -6.54 3.85
N PRO A 206 8.16 -5.51 4.44
CA PRO A 206 7.46 -5.65 5.72
C PRO A 206 6.25 -6.60 5.72
N LEU A 207 5.66 -6.93 4.57
CA LEU A 207 4.40 -7.70 4.50
C LEU A 207 4.60 -9.22 4.55
N GLU A 208 5.76 -9.73 4.14
CA GLU A 208 5.98 -11.19 3.95
C GLU A 208 5.83 -12.02 5.22
N ASN A 209 6.06 -11.42 6.40
CA ASN A 209 5.88 -12.05 7.71
C ASN A 209 4.84 -11.30 8.57
N SER A 210 3.76 -10.85 7.93
CA SER A 210 2.73 -10.04 8.59
C SER A 210 1.32 -10.62 8.44
N GLU A 211 0.52 -10.44 9.48
CA GLU A 211 -0.90 -10.79 9.49
C GLU A 211 -1.77 -9.53 9.38
N PHE A 212 -2.79 -9.60 8.53
CA PHE A 212 -3.72 -8.50 8.25
C PHE A 212 -5.17 -8.96 8.38
N PRO A 213 -5.61 -9.36 9.59
CA PRO A 213 -6.88 -10.04 9.76
C PRO A 213 -8.09 -9.17 9.42
N LYS A 214 -8.00 -7.84 9.42
CA LYS A 214 -9.11 -6.93 9.09
C LYS A 214 -8.98 -6.22 7.75
N LEU A 215 -7.93 -6.49 6.96
CA LEU A 215 -7.72 -5.78 5.71
C LEU A 215 -8.84 -6.10 4.74
N THR A 216 -9.59 -5.08 4.31
CA THR A 216 -10.71 -5.20 3.37
C THR A 216 -10.43 -4.53 2.04
N HIS A 217 -9.52 -3.55 1.99
CA HIS A 217 -9.20 -2.80 0.77
C HIS A 217 -7.69 -2.71 0.58
N PHE A 218 -7.21 -3.15 -0.58
CA PHE A 218 -5.83 -3.00 -1.00
C PHE A 218 -5.78 -2.38 -2.41
N ASN A 219 -5.32 -1.13 -2.49
CA ASN A 219 -5.14 -0.43 -3.76
C ASN A 219 -3.65 -0.33 -4.15
N MET A 220 -3.32 -0.88 -5.32
CA MET A 220 -2.01 -0.87 -5.96
C MET A 220 -2.10 -0.41 -7.43
N SER A 221 -3.07 0.46 -7.74
CA SER A 221 -3.28 0.96 -9.10
C SER A 221 -2.16 1.91 -9.54
N ASN A 222 -1.82 1.90 -10.84
CA ASN A 222 -0.86 2.83 -11.45
C ASN A 222 0.56 2.75 -10.86
N ASN A 223 1.07 1.54 -10.65
CA ASN A 223 2.38 1.28 -10.06
C ASN A 223 3.37 0.62 -11.04
N SER A 224 3.05 0.54 -12.34
CA SER A 224 3.87 -0.18 -13.34
C SER A 224 4.20 -1.64 -12.93
N LEU A 225 3.26 -2.34 -12.27
CA LEU A 225 3.46 -3.74 -11.93
C LEU A 225 3.49 -4.60 -13.18
N ILE A 226 4.63 -5.23 -13.44
CA ILE A 226 4.85 -6.12 -14.61
C ILE A 226 4.40 -7.55 -14.29
N SER A 227 4.42 -7.96 -13.01
CA SER A 227 4.06 -9.30 -12.57
C SER A 227 3.05 -9.30 -11.43
N PHE A 228 2.26 -10.37 -11.36
CA PHE A 228 1.29 -10.55 -10.28
C PHE A 228 2.00 -10.82 -8.95
N PRO A 229 1.76 -10.01 -7.88
CA PRO A 229 2.53 -10.13 -6.65
C PRO A 229 2.37 -11.50 -5.97
N ASP A 230 3.47 -12.10 -5.52
CA ASP A 230 3.46 -13.42 -4.87
C ASP A 230 2.59 -13.46 -3.61
N LEU A 231 2.59 -12.37 -2.83
CA LEU A 231 1.74 -12.21 -1.66
C LEU A 231 0.24 -12.32 -1.98
N MET A 232 -0.15 -11.97 -3.21
CA MET A 232 -1.55 -12.05 -3.67
C MET A 232 -1.93 -13.43 -4.17
N LYS A 233 -0.97 -14.31 -4.48
CA LYS A 233 -1.26 -15.69 -4.88
C LYS A 233 -2.04 -16.40 -3.77
N ASN A 234 -1.52 -16.32 -2.54
CA ASN A 234 -2.09 -16.92 -1.33
C ASN A 234 -2.89 -15.91 -0.47
N TRP A 235 -3.54 -14.92 -1.08
CA TRP A 235 -4.18 -13.82 -0.37
C TRP A 235 -5.15 -14.27 0.75
N GLU A 236 -5.80 -15.43 0.62
CA GLU A 236 -6.76 -15.94 1.62
C GLU A 236 -6.10 -16.20 2.99
N VAL A 237 -4.81 -16.50 2.99
CA VAL A 237 -4.02 -16.74 4.22
C VAL A 237 -3.56 -15.41 4.80
N THR A 238 -2.99 -14.53 3.97
CA THR A 238 -2.40 -13.27 4.40
C THR A 238 -3.46 -12.20 4.72
N PHE A 239 -4.54 -12.17 3.94
CA PHE A 239 -5.60 -11.15 3.96
C PHE A 239 -7.00 -11.81 3.97
N PRO A 240 -7.36 -12.54 5.04
CA PRO A 240 -8.58 -13.37 5.07
C PRO A 240 -9.87 -12.58 4.78
N ASN A 241 -9.88 -11.28 5.09
CA ASN A 241 -11.04 -10.40 4.91
C ASN A 241 -10.93 -9.43 3.71
N LEU A 242 -9.96 -9.60 2.80
CA LEU A 242 -9.75 -8.70 1.65
C LEU A 242 -10.93 -8.71 0.66
N GLU A 243 -11.71 -7.64 0.58
CA GLU A 243 -12.90 -7.52 -0.29
C GLU A 243 -12.58 -6.87 -1.63
N ASN A 244 -11.63 -5.92 -1.65
CA ASN A 244 -11.30 -5.16 -2.85
C ASN A 244 -9.78 -5.14 -3.04
N LEU A 245 -9.35 -5.61 -4.22
CA LEU A 245 -7.97 -5.56 -4.68
C LEU A 245 -7.92 -4.75 -5.98
N ASP A 246 -7.33 -3.55 -5.94
CA ASP A 246 -7.16 -2.73 -7.12
C ASP A 246 -5.75 -2.85 -7.69
N LEU A 247 -5.66 -3.40 -8.89
CA LEU A 247 -4.45 -3.62 -9.67
C LEU A 247 -4.56 -2.91 -11.04
N SER A 248 -5.45 -1.93 -11.18
CA SER A 248 -5.68 -1.25 -12.45
C SER A 248 -4.52 -0.33 -12.86
N ALA A 249 -4.42 -0.02 -14.16
CA ALA A 249 -3.38 0.83 -14.72
C ALA A 249 -1.95 0.34 -14.45
N ASN A 250 -1.73 -0.97 -14.47
CA ASN A 250 -0.39 -1.56 -14.36
C ASN A 250 0.03 -2.17 -15.71
N GLU A 251 1.10 -2.97 -15.71
CA GLU A 251 1.67 -3.62 -16.89
C GLU A 251 1.47 -5.14 -16.84
N LEU A 252 0.45 -5.60 -16.12
CA LEU A 252 0.18 -7.02 -15.94
C LEU A 252 -0.35 -7.65 -17.24
N ASP A 253 0.17 -8.80 -17.59
CA ASP A 253 -0.31 -9.63 -18.71
C ASP A 253 -0.83 -11.00 -18.25
N ASN A 254 -0.64 -11.34 -16.98
CA ASN A 254 -1.07 -12.58 -16.36
C ASN A 254 -1.51 -12.36 -14.89
N ILE A 255 -2.32 -13.28 -14.37
CA ILE A 255 -2.67 -13.39 -12.95
C ILE A 255 -2.53 -14.83 -12.49
N ASP A 256 -2.20 -15.01 -11.22
CA ASP A 256 -2.09 -16.33 -10.60
C ASP A 256 -2.69 -16.31 -9.20
N PHE A 257 -3.81 -16.99 -9.02
CA PHE A 257 -4.38 -17.20 -7.70
C PHE A 257 -4.16 -18.66 -7.33
N SER A 258 -3.24 -18.91 -6.39
CA SER A 258 -3.03 -20.26 -5.91
C SER A 258 -4.31 -20.79 -5.26
N SER A 259 -4.56 -22.08 -5.44
CA SER A 259 -5.67 -22.78 -4.81
C SER A 259 -5.33 -23.00 -3.34
N SER A 260 -5.86 -22.18 -2.45
CA SER A 260 -5.90 -22.58 -1.04
C SER A 260 -7.00 -23.63 -0.88
N THR A 261 -6.62 -24.82 -0.43
CA THR A 261 -7.57 -25.91 -0.13
C THR A 261 -8.27 -25.70 1.21
N THR A 262 -7.87 -24.69 2.00
CA THR A 262 -8.52 -24.40 3.27
C THR A 262 -9.90 -23.81 2.98
N ALA A 263 -10.92 -24.44 3.55
CA ALA A 263 -12.28 -23.94 3.51
C ALA A 263 -12.33 -22.59 4.25
N SER A 264 -12.11 -21.51 3.51
CA SER A 264 -12.28 -20.17 4.05
C SER A 264 -13.72 -20.04 4.54
N LYS A 265 -13.89 -19.58 5.79
CA LYS A 265 -15.21 -19.35 6.39
C LYS A 265 -15.92 -18.12 5.80
N ARG A 266 -15.37 -17.53 4.75
CA ARG A 266 -15.81 -16.28 4.20
C ARG A 266 -16.96 -16.48 3.21
N HIS A 267 -17.89 -15.54 3.24
CA HIS A 267 -19.06 -15.53 2.37
C HIS A 267 -19.04 -14.42 1.30
N LYS A 268 -18.20 -13.38 1.48
CA LYS A 268 -18.12 -12.27 0.54
C LYS A 268 -17.11 -12.55 -0.58
N PRO A 269 -17.43 -12.25 -1.85
CA PRO A 269 -16.47 -12.38 -2.94
C PRO A 269 -15.28 -11.41 -2.76
N LEU A 270 -14.18 -11.71 -3.44
CA LEU A 270 -13.08 -10.76 -3.67
C LEU A 270 -13.31 -10.09 -5.03
N VAL A 271 -13.33 -8.76 -5.07
CA VAL A 271 -13.37 -7.98 -6.31
C VAL A 271 -11.95 -7.55 -6.67
N VAL A 272 -11.51 -7.91 -7.87
CA VAL A 272 -10.17 -7.62 -8.39
C VAL A 272 -10.31 -6.72 -9.61
N ASN A 273 -9.82 -5.49 -9.50
CA ASN A 273 -9.81 -4.54 -10.61
C ASN A 273 -8.50 -4.69 -11.40
N LEU A 274 -8.58 -5.20 -12.63
CA LEU A 274 -7.46 -5.39 -13.55
C LEU A 274 -7.57 -4.48 -14.77
N ARG A 275 -8.34 -3.39 -14.68
CA ARG A 275 -8.55 -2.49 -15.82
C ARG A 275 -7.26 -1.85 -16.30
N ASN A 276 -7.19 -1.53 -17.59
CA ASN A 276 -6.07 -0.80 -18.18
C ASN A 276 -4.70 -1.47 -17.90
N ASN A 277 -4.61 -2.78 -18.14
CA ASN A 277 -3.38 -3.56 -18.07
C ASN A 277 -3.00 -4.04 -19.49
N LEU A 278 -2.10 -5.03 -19.60
CA LEU A 278 -1.57 -5.54 -20.87
C LEU A 278 -2.13 -6.93 -21.26
N PHE A 279 -3.28 -7.33 -20.72
CA PHE A 279 -3.89 -8.63 -21.05
C PHE A 279 -4.31 -8.67 -22.53
N VAL A 280 -3.61 -9.48 -23.32
CA VAL A 280 -3.95 -9.77 -24.72
C VAL A 280 -4.93 -10.93 -24.83
N ASN A 281 -4.87 -11.89 -23.92
CA ASN A 281 -5.81 -13.01 -23.83
C ASN A 281 -6.43 -13.04 -22.44
N VAL A 282 -7.60 -13.68 -22.31
CA VAL A 282 -8.17 -13.93 -20.98
C VAL A 282 -7.40 -15.08 -20.32
N PRO A 283 -6.83 -14.90 -19.12
CA PRO A 283 -6.13 -15.97 -18.42
C PRO A 283 -7.05 -17.18 -18.19
N PRO A 284 -6.61 -18.42 -18.50
CA PRO A 284 -7.47 -19.61 -18.38
C PRO A 284 -8.10 -19.80 -17.00
N ILE A 285 -7.40 -19.36 -15.94
CA ILE A 285 -7.84 -19.44 -14.55
C ILE A 285 -9.15 -18.68 -14.29
N VAL A 286 -9.45 -17.61 -15.06
CA VAL A 286 -10.62 -16.75 -14.87
C VAL A 286 -11.93 -17.55 -14.88
N SER A 287 -12.03 -18.55 -15.75
CA SER A 287 -13.21 -19.41 -15.87
C SER A 287 -13.53 -20.22 -14.60
N GLN A 288 -12.52 -20.42 -13.74
CA GLN A 288 -12.60 -21.21 -12.51
C GLN A 288 -12.82 -20.33 -11.27
N LEU A 289 -12.59 -19.02 -11.36
CA LEU A 289 -12.61 -18.10 -10.21
C LEU A 289 -13.97 -17.98 -9.51
N LEU A 290 -15.09 -18.16 -10.23
CA LEU A 290 -16.44 -18.19 -9.62
C LEU A 290 -16.76 -19.51 -8.90
N GLN A 291 -16.00 -20.56 -9.16
CA GLN A 291 -16.24 -21.90 -8.62
C GLN A 291 -15.49 -22.14 -7.29
N ARG A 292 -14.61 -21.20 -6.92
CA ARG A 292 -13.87 -21.24 -5.66
C ARG A 292 -14.84 -21.11 -4.46
N PRO A 293 -14.46 -21.64 -3.28
CA PRO A 293 -15.23 -21.45 -2.05
C PRO A 293 -15.51 -19.97 -1.75
N VAL A 294 -14.52 -19.11 -2.01
CA VAL A 294 -14.67 -17.66 -2.05
C VAL A 294 -14.56 -17.20 -3.50
N PRO A 295 -15.67 -16.80 -4.14
CA PRO A 295 -15.66 -16.37 -5.53
C PRO A 295 -14.79 -15.13 -5.75
N ILE A 296 -14.02 -15.13 -6.84
CA ILE A 296 -13.22 -13.97 -7.26
C ILE A 296 -13.86 -13.34 -8.50
N LEU A 297 -14.20 -12.06 -8.39
CA LEU A 297 -14.83 -11.23 -9.41
C LEU A 297 -13.75 -10.36 -10.08
N VAL A 298 -13.49 -10.56 -11.37
CA VAL A 298 -12.40 -9.86 -12.08
C VAL A 298 -12.94 -8.84 -13.09
N ASP A 299 -12.51 -7.60 -12.96
CA ASP A 299 -12.77 -6.53 -13.94
C ASP A 299 -11.59 -6.40 -14.91
N MET A 300 -11.76 -6.91 -16.13
CA MET A 300 -10.72 -6.86 -17.18
C MET A 300 -11.01 -5.79 -18.25
N ARG A 301 -11.88 -4.81 -17.98
CA ARG A 301 -12.18 -3.75 -18.96
C ARG A 301 -10.93 -2.97 -19.35
N ASP A 302 -10.97 -2.35 -20.53
CA ASP A 302 -9.88 -1.50 -21.03
C ASP A 302 -8.53 -2.23 -21.20
N ASN A 303 -8.53 -3.55 -21.35
CA ASN A 303 -7.37 -4.34 -21.76
C ASN A 303 -7.36 -4.59 -23.28
N PRO A 304 -6.19 -4.82 -23.90
CA PRO A 304 -6.07 -5.12 -25.34
C PRO A 304 -6.45 -6.58 -25.68
N LEU A 305 -7.55 -7.09 -25.11
CA LEU A 305 -8.00 -8.47 -25.30
C LEU A 305 -8.29 -8.76 -26.77
N ILE A 306 -7.79 -9.87 -27.32
CA ILE A 306 -8.13 -10.35 -28.66
C ILE A 306 -9.35 -11.27 -28.55
N CYS A 307 -10.34 -11.06 -29.40
CA CYS A 307 -11.51 -11.94 -29.44
C CYS A 307 -11.10 -13.35 -29.94
N GLY A 308 -11.37 -14.36 -29.12
CA GLY A 308 -11.01 -15.76 -29.37
C GLY A 308 -11.72 -16.72 -28.42
N CYS A 309 -11.28 -17.98 -28.35
CA CYS A 309 -11.96 -18.99 -27.56
C CYS A 309 -11.94 -18.72 -26.05
N ASP A 310 -10.86 -18.13 -25.55
CA ASP A 310 -10.77 -17.72 -24.14
C ASP A 310 -11.81 -16.63 -23.80
N THR A 311 -12.13 -15.75 -24.75
CA THR A 311 -13.17 -14.73 -24.55
C THR A 311 -14.59 -15.30 -24.49
N LEU A 312 -14.85 -16.47 -25.10
CA LEU A 312 -16.14 -17.16 -24.99
C LEU A 312 -16.31 -17.81 -23.60
N LEU A 313 -15.23 -18.38 -23.05
CA LEU A 313 -15.21 -18.83 -21.66
C LEU A 313 -15.45 -17.65 -20.71
N TYR A 314 -14.80 -16.51 -20.98
CA TYR A 314 -15.00 -15.30 -20.20
C TYR A 314 -16.42 -14.72 -20.33
N LYS A 315 -17.04 -14.77 -21.50
CA LYS A 315 -18.46 -14.41 -21.69
C LYS A 315 -19.36 -15.22 -20.75
N THR A 316 -19.12 -16.52 -20.64
CA THR A 316 -19.88 -17.40 -19.74
C THR A 316 -19.65 -17.03 -18.28
N TYR A 317 -18.40 -16.77 -17.91
CA TYR A 317 -18.04 -16.22 -16.60
C TYR A 317 -18.79 -14.91 -16.31
N LEU A 318 -18.75 -13.93 -17.20
CA LEU A 318 -19.36 -12.60 -17.02
C LEU A 318 -20.88 -12.70 -16.82
N LYS A 319 -21.57 -13.49 -17.64
CA LYS A 319 -23.02 -13.71 -17.48
C LYS A 319 -23.36 -14.23 -16.09
N ARG A 320 -22.61 -15.23 -15.62
CA ARG A 320 -22.81 -15.82 -14.28
C ARG A 320 -22.46 -14.85 -13.17
N ALA A 321 -21.35 -14.12 -13.32
CA ALA A 321 -20.88 -13.14 -12.34
C ALA A 321 -21.93 -12.03 -12.15
N ILE A 322 -22.39 -11.40 -13.24
CA ILE A 322 -23.39 -10.32 -13.22
C ILE A 322 -24.73 -10.81 -12.66
N GLN A 323 -25.19 -12.00 -13.07
CA GLN A 323 -26.43 -12.58 -12.56
C GLN A 323 -26.37 -12.87 -11.06
N THR A 324 -25.22 -13.34 -10.57
CA THR A 324 -25.05 -13.70 -9.15
C THR A 324 -24.75 -12.47 -8.29
N TYR A 325 -24.05 -11.49 -8.84
CA TYR A 325 -23.57 -10.28 -8.15
C TYR A 325 -23.93 -9.02 -8.95
N PRO A 326 -25.15 -8.47 -8.80
CA PRO A 326 -25.57 -7.30 -9.56
C PRO A 326 -24.71 -6.05 -9.34
N SER A 327 -23.97 -5.96 -8.22
CA SER A 327 -23.07 -4.84 -7.92
C SER A 327 -21.91 -4.68 -8.91
N ILE A 328 -21.65 -5.67 -9.77
CA ILE A 328 -20.63 -5.64 -10.83
C ILE A 328 -21.26 -5.56 -12.23
N GLU A 329 -22.45 -4.97 -12.36
CA GLU A 329 -23.14 -4.80 -13.64
C GLU A 329 -22.29 -4.10 -14.71
N ASN A 330 -21.39 -3.20 -14.28
CA ASN A 330 -20.45 -2.48 -15.13
C ASN A 330 -19.49 -3.37 -15.91
N LEU A 331 -19.33 -4.66 -15.53
CA LEU A 331 -18.54 -5.63 -16.31
C LEU A 331 -19.16 -5.98 -17.66
N GLN A 332 -20.45 -5.66 -17.88
CA GLN A 332 -21.11 -5.85 -19.16
C GLN A 332 -20.47 -5.07 -20.32
N ASP A 333 -19.73 -4.00 -19.99
CA ASP A 333 -19.05 -3.14 -20.96
C ASP A 333 -17.66 -3.67 -21.36
N THR A 334 -17.30 -4.90 -20.97
CA THR A 334 -16.01 -5.48 -21.35
C THR A 334 -15.96 -5.78 -22.85
N THR A 335 -14.91 -5.29 -23.50
CA THR A 335 -14.70 -5.42 -24.95
C THR A 335 -13.46 -6.25 -25.27
N CYS A 336 -13.43 -6.82 -26.47
CA CYS A 336 -12.24 -7.38 -27.10
C CYS A 336 -12.05 -6.80 -28.51
N LEU A 337 -10.85 -6.96 -29.08
CA LEU A 337 -10.46 -6.58 -30.42
C LEU A 337 -10.66 -7.75 -31.38
N GLN A 338 -11.51 -7.55 -32.39
CA GLN A 338 -11.66 -8.51 -33.49
C GLN A 338 -10.47 -8.44 -34.45
N LYS A 339 -10.37 -9.41 -35.38
CA LYS A 339 -9.34 -9.40 -36.44
C LYS A 339 -9.35 -8.12 -37.28
N SER A 340 -10.52 -7.48 -37.44
CA SER A 340 -10.70 -6.18 -38.11
C SER A 340 -10.14 -4.99 -37.31
N ARG A 341 -9.66 -5.21 -36.07
CA ARG A 341 -9.29 -4.20 -35.06
C ARG A 341 -10.46 -3.40 -34.50
N GLU A 342 -11.69 -3.78 -34.82
CA GLU A 342 -12.88 -3.19 -34.20
C GLU A 342 -13.09 -3.76 -32.80
N LYS A 343 -13.58 -2.92 -31.88
CA LYS A 343 -13.97 -3.35 -30.53
C LYS A 343 -15.35 -4.02 -30.59
N ALA A 344 -15.46 -5.23 -30.03
CA ALA A 344 -16.72 -5.92 -29.84
C ALA A 344 -16.97 -6.16 -28.36
N LYS A 345 -18.23 -6.05 -27.91
CA LYS A 345 -18.61 -6.39 -26.53
C LYS A 345 -18.56 -7.90 -26.34
N ILE A 346 -17.88 -8.36 -25.29
CA ILE A 346 -17.68 -9.80 -25.03
C ILE A 346 -19.02 -10.52 -24.83
N LEU A 347 -20.00 -9.88 -24.17
CA LEU A 347 -21.32 -10.49 -23.96
C LEU A 347 -22.12 -10.71 -25.25
N GLU A 348 -21.80 -9.98 -26.32
CA GLU A 348 -22.49 -10.01 -27.61
C GLU A 348 -21.83 -10.97 -28.61
N LEU A 349 -20.65 -11.52 -28.32
CA LEU A 349 -19.94 -12.43 -29.23
C LEU A 349 -20.75 -13.69 -29.58
N GLU A 350 -20.87 -14.02 -30.85
CA GLU A 350 -21.50 -15.27 -31.31
C GLU A 350 -20.52 -16.44 -31.16
N VAL A 351 -21.08 -17.65 -30.95
CA VAL A 351 -20.31 -18.89 -30.74
C VAL A 351 -20.00 -19.51 -32.10
N ASP A 352 -19.26 -18.79 -32.94
CA ASP A 352 -18.91 -19.28 -34.27
C ASP A 352 -17.42 -19.66 -34.30
N ASN A 353 -17.17 -20.97 -34.36
CA ASN A 353 -15.87 -21.61 -34.54
C ASN A 353 -14.82 -21.36 -33.45
N CYS A 354 -15.18 -21.79 -32.24
CA CYS A 354 -14.29 -22.39 -31.26
C CYS A 354 -14.69 -23.86 -31.08
#